data_AF-A0A941UWG8-F1
#
_entry.id   AF-A0A941UWG8-F1
#
_cell.length_a   1.000
_cell.length_b   1.000
_cell.length_c   1.000
_cell.angle_alpha   90.00
_cell.angle_beta   90.00
_cell.angle_gamma   90.00
#
_symmetry.space_group_name_H-M   'P 1'
#
loop_
_entity.id
_entity.type
_entity.pdbx_description
1 polymer ?
#
loop_
_entity_poly.entity_id
_entity_poly.type
_entity_poly.pdbx_seq_one_letter_code
_entity_poly.pdbx_strand_id
1 'polypeptide(L)'
;MAKKMHDTPMLDALETGPWPSFVTGLKRLAKDKDYMVDLLGHLEHSYKTRTGYWKGGTVGVYGYGGGIIPRFTQLKNEAGDPMFKDAAEFHTLRVMPPAGMHYNTDVLRKFCDIWERHGSGLIAFHGQSGDIMFQGATTDNVQKAWDEINELGFDLGGAGPAVRTSMSCVGHARCEQSCYDEAKAHRQVLNEFLDDIHRPALPYKFKFKFSGCPNDCMNSIQRADMAVIGTWRDNI
;
A
#
# COMPACT_ATOMS: atom_id res chain seq x y z
N MET A 1 1.94 -26.09 -3.81
CA MET A 1 0.49 -26.03 -4.11
C MET A 1 -0.24 -25.72 -2.83
N ALA A 2 -1.13 -24.73 -2.88
CA ALA A 2 -2.00 -24.35 -1.78
C ALA A 2 -3.10 -25.39 -1.52
N LYS A 3 -3.81 -25.21 -0.41
CA LYS A 3 -5.02 -25.94 -0.05
C LYS A 3 -6.16 -25.71 -1.06
N LYS A 4 -7.19 -26.57 -0.98
CA LYS A 4 -8.37 -26.48 -1.85
C LYS A 4 -9.05 -25.11 -1.69
N MET A 5 -9.37 -24.47 -2.83
CA MET A 5 -10.10 -23.20 -2.86
C MET A 5 -11.52 -23.35 -2.29
N HIS A 6 -11.99 -22.31 -1.61
CA HIS A 6 -13.39 -22.19 -1.19
C HIS A 6 -14.29 -21.92 -2.41
N ASP A 7 -15.57 -22.27 -2.31
CA ASP A 7 -16.53 -21.91 -3.35
C ASP A 7 -16.85 -20.42 -3.29
N THR A 8 -16.60 -19.70 -4.39
CA THR A 8 -16.73 -18.24 -4.48
C THR A 8 -17.69 -17.76 -5.58
N PRO A 9 -18.94 -18.26 -5.66
CA PRO A 9 -19.82 -18.00 -6.80
C PRO A 9 -20.11 -16.51 -7.06
N MET A 10 -20.13 -15.65 -6.04
CA MET A 10 -20.32 -14.20 -6.27
C MET A 10 -19.06 -13.56 -6.83
N LEU A 11 -17.87 -13.94 -6.36
CA LEU A 11 -16.60 -13.47 -6.92
C LEU A 11 -16.36 -14.00 -8.33
N ASP A 12 -16.77 -15.23 -8.63
CA ASP A 12 -16.61 -15.87 -9.95
C ASP A 12 -17.28 -15.04 -11.06
N ALA A 13 -18.42 -14.41 -10.76
CA ALA A 13 -19.10 -13.52 -11.69
C ALA A 13 -18.23 -12.31 -12.11
N LEU A 14 -17.30 -11.87 -11.25
CA LEU A 14 -16.40 -10.73 -11.48
C LEU A 14 -15.18 -11.10 -12.33
N GLU A 15 -15.03 -12.35 -12.74
CA GLU A 15 -13.99 -12.76 -13.70
C GLU A 15 -14.40 -12.50 -15.16
N THR A 16 -15.69 -12.25 -15.39
CA THR A 16 -16.22 -11.97 -16.72
C THR A 16 -16.07 -10.49 -17.10
N GLY A 17 -16.11 -10.22 -18.41
CA GLY A 17 -16.01 -8.87 -18.96
C GLY A 17 -14.58 -8.48 -19.38
N PRO A 18 -14.42 -7.29 -19.98
CA PRO A 18 -13.17 -6.89 -20.62
C PRO A 18 -12.14 -6.27 -19.66
N TRP A 19 -12.54 -5.83 -18.47
CA TRP A 19 -11.63 -5.19 -17.51
C TRP A 19 -10.79 -6.24 -16.77
N PRO A 20 -9.48 -6.02 -16.53
CA PRO A 20 -8.65 -6.97 -15.79
C PRO A 20 -9.23 -7.29 -14.41
N SER A 21 -9.70 -8.51 -14.24
CA SER A 21 -10.35 -8.93 -12.99
C SER A 21 -9.34 -9.08 -11.86
N PHE A 22 -9.59 -8.38 -10.75
CA PHE A 22 -8.81 -8.60 -9.54
C PHE A 22 -9.03 -10.02 -8.99
N VAL A 23 -10.22 -10.61 -9.17
CA VAL A 23 -10.52 -11.98 -8.70
C VAL A 23 -9.63 -12.99 -9.41
N THR A 24 -9.46 -12.88 -10.73
CA THR A 24 -8.53 -13.74 -11.48
C THR A 24 -7.09 -13.60 -10.97
N GLY A 25 -6.66 -12.38 -10.62
CA GLY A 25 -5.36 -12.14 -9.99
C GLY A 25 -5.21 -12.80 -8.61
N LEU A 26 -6.22 -12.68 -7.75
CA LEU A 26 -6.25 -13.32 -6.43
C LEU A 26 -6.25 -14.84 -6.54
N LYS A 27 -7.08 -15.41 -7.43
CA LYS A 27 -7.13 -16.86 -7.70
C LYS A 27 -5.81 -17.39 -8.24
N ARG A 28 -5.08 -16.62 -9.05
CA ARG A 28 -3.73 -16.99 -9.50
C ARG A 28 -2.79 -17.15 -8.31
N LEU A 29 -2.75 -16.19 -7.38
CA LEU A 29 -1.93 -16.29 -6.18
C LEU A 29 -2.38 -17.43 -5.25
N ALA A 30 -3.70 -17.65 -5.16
CA ALA A 30 -4.29 -18.73 -4.35
C ALA A 30 -3.97 -20.14 -4.85
N LYS A 31 -3.35 -20.31 -6.02
CA LYS A 31 -2.80 -21.62 -6.44
C LYS A 31 -1.60 -22.04 -5.59
N ASP A 32 -0.85 -21.06 -5.10
CA ASP A 32 0.44 -21.26 -4.43
C ASP A 32 0.43 -20.78 -2.96
N LYS A 33 -0.54 -19.94 -2.56
CA LYS A 33 -0.64 -19.36 -1.21
C LYS A 33 -1.96 -19.67 -0.51
N ASP A 34 -1.89 -20.37 0.63
CA ASP A 34 -3.05 -20.64 1.51
C ASP A 34 -3.70 -19.34 2.03
N TYR A 35 -2.89 -18.31 2.25
CA TYR A 35 -3.30 -16.95 2.59
C TYR A 35 -4.38 -16.42 1.64
N MET A 36 -4.17 -16.64 0.34
CA MET A 36 -5.01 -16.09 -0.73
C MET A 36 -6.25 -16.94 -0.96
N VAL A 37 -6.18 -18.25 -0.68
CA VAL A 37 -7.36 -19.11 -0.61
C VAL A 37 -8.32 -18.58 0.45
N ASP A 38 -7.83 -18.35 1.67
CA ASP A 38 -8.65 -17.88 2.78
C ASP A 38 -9.13 -16.44 2.60
N LEU A 39 -8.32 -15.56 1.99
CA LEU A 39 -8.76 -14.22 1.61
C LEU A 39 -9.96 -14.26 0.66
N LEU A 40 -9.94 -15.15 -0.34
CA LEU A 40 -11.05 -15.31 -1.28
C LEU A 40 -12.33 -15.79 -0.57
N GLY A 41 -12.23 -16.77 0.33
CA GLY A 41 -13.37 -17.21 1.13
C GLY A 41 -13.92 -16.11 2.04
N HIS A 42 -13.03 -15.35 2.68
CA HIS A 42 -13.39 -14.20 3.51
C HIS A 42 -14.09 -13.10 2.70
N LEU A 43 -13.58 -12.81 1.50
CA LEU A 43 -14.16 -11.81 0.61
C LEU A 43 -15.52 -12.27 0.06
N GLU A 44 -15.66 -13.52 -0.34
CA GLU A 44 -16.94 -14.10 -0.76
C GLU A 44 -17.99 -13.99 0.36
N HIS A 45 -17.61 -14.30 1.61
CA HIS A 45 -18.51 -14.10 2.74
C HIS A 45 -18.94 -12.64 2.87
N SER A 46 -18.01 -11.70 2.68
CA SER A 46 -18.30 -10.26 2.69
C SER A 46 -19.24 -9.85 1.55
N TYR A 47 -19.16 -10.49 0.38
CA TYR A 47 -20.11 -10.28 -0.73
C TYR A 47 -21.51 -10.78 -0.40
N LYS A 48 -21.62 -11.96 0.22
CA LYS A 48 -22.90 -12.56 0.62
C LYS A 48 -23.64 -11.72 1.65
N THR A 49 -22.91 -11.18 2.63
CA THR A 49 -23.50 -10.45 3.77
C THR A 49 -23.42 -8.93 3.63
N ARG A 50 -22.74 -8.43 2.59
CA ARG A 50 -22.54 -7.00 2.31
C ARG A 50 -21.91 -6.23 3.47
N THR A 51 -21.00 -6.87 4.19
CA THR A 51 -20.36 -6.33 5.40
C THR A 51 -18.85 -6.57 5.34
N GLY A 52 -18.06 -5.63 5.87
CA GLY A 52 -16.61 -5.81 6.05
C GLY A 52 -16.30 -6.39 7.42
N TYR A 53 -15.51 -7.48 7.46
CA TYR A 53 -15.20 -8.22 8.69
C TYR A 53 -13.75 -8.07 9.15
N TRP A 54 -13.17 -6.89 8.95
CA TRP A 54 -11.80 -6.62 9.37
C TRP A 54 -11.80 -5.63 10.52
N LYS A 55 -11.26 -6.04 11.67
CA LYS A 55 -10.97 -5.13 12.78
C LYS A 55 -9.55 -4.59 12.67
N GLY A 56 -9.35 -3.38 13.20
CA GLY A 56 -8.01 -2.82 13.38
C GLY A 56 -7.31 -3.46 14.59
N GLY A 57 -6.06 -3.05 14.80
CA GLY A 57 -5.29 -3.39 16.00
C GLY A 57 -4.00 -2.59 16.04
N THR A 58 -2.99 -3.13 16.73
CA THR A 58 -1.69 -2.49 16.87
C THR A 58 -0.60 -3.52 16.55
N VAL A 59 0.13 -3.28 15.48
CA VAL A 59 1.35 -4.00 15.07
C VAL A 59 2.27 -2.97 14.44
N GLY A 60 3.57 -3.08 14.69
CA GLY A 60 4.58 -2.15 14.18
C GLY A 60 5.91 -2.87 14.01
N VAL A 61 6.94 -2.08 13.75
CA VAL A 61 8.34 -2.52 13.67
C VAL A 61 9.16 -1.76 14.69
N TYR A 62 10.29 -2.30 15.13
CA TYR A 62 11.15 -1.62 16.08
C TYR A 62 11.61 -0.26 15.55
N GLY A 63 11.54 0.76 16.42
CA GLY A 63 11.97 2.13 16.10
C GLY A 63 10.89 3.02 15.49
N TYR A 64 9.83 2.46 14.88
CA TYR A 64 8.78 3.23 14.20
C TYR A 64 7.40 3.05 14.85
N GLY A 65 6.63 4.15 14.91
CA GLY A 65 5.23 4.18 15.36
C GLY A 65 4.20 4.19 14.21
N GLY A 66 4.66 4.14 12.96
CA GLY A 66 3.84 4.18 11.75
C GLY A 66 4.28 3.16 10.68
N GLY A 67 3.60 3.15 9.53
CA GLY A 67 3.95 2.33 8.36
C GLY A 67 3.22 1.00 8.24
N ILE A 68 2.77 0.41 9.34
CA ILE A 68 2.01 -0.85 9.34
C ILE A 68 0.52 -0.58 9.54
N ILE A 69 -0.34 -1.17 8.70
CA ILE A 69 -1.79 -1.17 8.88
C ILE A 69 -2.24 -2.57 9.30
N PRO A 70 -2.37 -2.83 10.61
CA PRO A 70 -2.80 -4.12 11.11
C PRO A 70 -4.29 -4.37 10.83
N ARG A 71 -4.58 -5.59 10.38
CA ARG A 71 -5.93 -6.10 10.21
C ARG A 71 -6.04 -7.52 10.72
N PHE A 72 -7.11 -7.76 11.47
CA PHE A 72 -7.47 -9.05 12.03
C PHE A 72 -8.89 -9.37 11.61
N THR A 73 -9.19 -10.64 11.33
CA THR A 73 -10.55 -11.02 10.98
C THR A 73 -11.51 -10.94 12.18
N GLN A 74 -12.76 -10.63 11.88
CA GLN A 74 -13.90 -10.73 12.79
C GLN A 74 -14.74 -11.99 12.52
N LEU A 75 -14.45 -12.74 11.45
CA LEU A 75 -15.15 -13.98 11.13
C LEU A 75 -14.62 -15.11 12.00
N LYS A 76 -15.44 -15.51 12.97
CA LYS A 76 -15.13 -16.57 13.93
C LYS A 76 -16.20 -17.66 13.89
N ASN A 77 -15.79 -18.91 14.11
CA ASN A 77 -16.72 -20.01 14.35
C ASN A 77 -17.31 -19.94 15.78
N GLU A 78 -18.18 -20.88 16.13
CA GLU A 78 -18.83 -20.95 17.45
C GLU A 78 -17.83 -21.12 18.61
N ALA A 79 -16.68 -21.75 18.35
CA ALA A 79 -15.59 -21.90 19.33
C ALA A 79 -14.74 -20.62 19.50
N GLY A 80 -14.97 -19.59 18.67
CA GLY A 80 -14.24 -18.33 18.70
C GLY A 80 -12.96 -18.29 17.86
N ASP A 81 -12.68 -19.35 17.10
CA ASP A 81 -11.52 -19.45 16.19
C ASP A 81 -11.81 -18.78 14.85
N PRO A 82 -10.80 -18.20 14.17
CA PRO A 82 -10.96 -17.66 12.82
C PRO A 82 -11.53 -18.69 11.85
N MET A 83 -12.62 -18.34 11.14
CA MET A 83 -13.18 -19.21 10.09
C MET A 83 -12.20 -19.44 8.95
N PHE A 84 -11.38 -18.43 8.66
CA PHE A 84 -10.34 -18.42 7.63
C PHE A 84 -8.98 -18.23 8.30
N LYS A 85 -8.41 -19.32 8.81
CA LYS A 85 -7.22 -19.32 9.67
C LYS A 85 -6.00 -18.63 9.04
N ASP A 86 -5.77 -18.81 7.75
CA ASP A 86 -4.57 -18.29 7.07
C ASP A 86 -4.75 -16.81 6.70
N ALA A 87 -5.97 -16.29 6.81
CA ALA A 87 -6.29 -14.86 6.72
C ALA A 87 -6.74 -14.29 8.09
N ALA A 88 -6.40 -14.94 9.20
CA ALA A 88 -6.73 -14.46 10.54
C ALA A 88 -6.08 -13.09 10.82
N GLU A 89 -4.87 -12.91 10.32
CA GLU A 89 -4.10 -11.66 10.28
C GLU A 89 -3.84 -11.30 8.82
N PHE A 90 -3.98 -10.04 8.45
CA PHE A 90 -3.75 -9.59 7.05
C PHE A 90 -3.13 -8.18 7.04
N HIS A 91 -1.97 -8.03 7.67
CA HIS A 91 -1.36 -6.73 7.89
C HIS A 91 -0.76 -6.17 6.60
N THR A 92 -0.85 -4.86 6.41
CA THR A 92 -0.28 -4.18 5.24
C THR A 92 0.95 -3.38 5.64
N LEU A 93 2.09 -3.64 4.98
CA LEU A 93 3.27 -2.79 5.04
C LEU A 93 3.13 -1.70 3.97
N ARG A 94 3.23 -0.44 4.38
CA ARG A 94 3.33 0.69 3.45
C ARG A 94 4.79 1.04 3.28
N VAL A 95 5.28 0.96 2.04
CA VAL A 95 6.67 1.28 1.69
C VAL A 95 6.68 2.50 0.81
N MET A 96 7.54 3.47 1.12
CA MET A 96 7.63 4.71 0.34
C MET A 96 8.09 4.40 -1.10
N PRO A 97 7.43 4.99 -2.12
CA PRO A 97 7.88 4.87 -3.50
C PRO A 97 9.09 5.81 -3.74
N PRO A 98 9.89 5.57 -4.79
CA PRO A 98 10.77 6.61 -5.31
C PRO A 98 9.93 7.78 -5.85
N ALA A 99 10.48 9.00 -5.79
CA ALA A 99 9.82 10.18 -6.32
C ALA A 99 9.47 10.01 -7.81
N GLY A 100 8.24 10.33 -8.19
CA GLY A 100 7.72 10.12 -9.54
C GLY A 100 7.43 8.66 -9.94
N MET A 101 7.52 7.69 -9.02
CA MET A 101 7.19 6.27 -9.26
C MET A 101 7.95 5.61 -10.42
N HIS A 102 9.22 5.98 -10.62
CA HIS A 102 10.08 5.33 -11.61
C HIS A 102 10.81 4.13 -10.99
N TYR A 103 10.68 2.97 -11.62
CA TYR A 103 11.26 1.71 -11.15
C TYR A 103 12.05 1.04 -12.27
N ASN A 104 13.08 0.29 -11.90
CA ASN A 104 13.68 -0.70 -12.79
C ASN A 104 13.12 -2.09 -12.48
N THR A 105 13.28 -3.02 -13.43
CA THR A 105 12.71 -4.37 -13.28
C THR A 105 13.43 -5.22 -12.24
N ASP A 106 14.68 -4.90 -11.89
CA ASP A 106 15.44 -5.61 -10.85
C ASP A 106 14.82 -5.38 -9.46
N VAL A 107 14.58 -4.10 -9.10
CA VAL A 107 13.94 -3.72 -7.84
C VAL A 107 12.53 -4.31 -7.73
N LEU A 108 11.73 -4.26 -8.81
CA LEU A 108 10.39 -4.84 -8.80
C LEU A 108 10.40 -6.35 -8.58
N ARG A 109 11.35 -7.08 -9.18
CA ARG A 109 11.49 -8.53 -8.95
C ARG A 109 11.90 -8.82 -7.50
N LYS A 110 12.85 -8.07 -6.95
CA LYS A 110 13.26 -8.21 -5.54
C LYS A 110 12.11 -7.96 -4.57
N PHE A 111 11.26 -6.96 -4.83
CA PHE A 111 10.03 -6.76 -4.04
C PHE A 111 9.09 -7.95 -4.10
N CYS A 112 8.87 -8.52 -5.29
CA CYS A 112 8.08 -9.74 -5.43
C CYS A 112 8.70 -10.90 -4.65
N ASP A 113 10.01 -11.11 -4.74
CA ASP A 113 10.72 -12.20 -4.06
C ASP A 113 10.63 -12.08 -2.52
N ILE A 114 10.82 -10.87 -1.99
CA ILE A 114 10.66 -10.59 -0.55
C ILE A 114 9.22 -10.85 -0.13
N TRP A 115 8.24 -10.36 -0.90
CA TRP A 115 6.84 -10.52 -0.53
C TRP A 115 6.32 -11.95 -0.67
N GLU A 116 6.88 -12.72 -1.60
CA GLU A 116 6.61 -14.15 -1.75
C GLU A 116 7.11 -14.94 -0.52
N ARG A 117 8.22 -14.52 0.10
CA ARG A 117 8.74 -15.16 1.34
C ARG A 117 7.92 -14.83 2.57
N HIS A 118 7.53 -13.58 2.75
CA HIS A 118 7.02 -13.10 4.04
C HIS A 118 5.51 -12.81 4.07
N GLY A 119 4.89 -12.63 2.91
CA GLY A 119 3.51 -12.18 2.80
C GLY A 119 2.67 -13.03 1.85
N SER A 120 1.53 -12.46 1.49
CA SER A 120 0.49 -13.14 0.70
C SER A 120 0.78 -13.19 -0.80
N GLY A 121 1.81 -12.47 -1.28
CA GLY A 121 2.04 -12.22 -2.70
C GLY A 121 1.16 -11.09 -3.29
N LEU A 122 0.16 -10.58 -2.56
CA LEU A 122 -0.67 -9.45 -2.99
C LEU A 122 0.04 -8.11 -2.75
N ILE A 123 0.28 -7.38 -3.84
CA ILE A 123 0.83 -6.02 -3.81
C ILE A 123 -0.14 -5.09 -4.53
N ALA A 124 -0.56 -4.03 -3.86
CA ALA A 124 -1.24 -2.91 -4.50
C ALA A 124 -0.23 -1.81 -4.83
N PHE A 125 -0.14 -1.51 -6.12
CA PHE A 125 0.88 -0.65 -6.72
C PHE A 125 0.16 0.52 -7.44
N HIS A 126 -0.27 1.56 -6.73
CA HIS A 126 0.09 2.00 -5.37
C HIS A 126 -1.13 2.32 -4.53
N GLY A 127 -0.91 2.63 -3.24
CA GLY A 127 -1.87 3.27 -2.38
C GLY A 127 -2.13 4.73 -2.77
N GLN A 128 -3.29 5.24 -2.37
CA GLN A 128 -3.71 6.60 -2.75
C GLN A 128 -2.75 7.71 -2.29
N SER A 129 -1.99 7.50 -1.19
CA SER A 129 -1.01 8.51 -0.75
C SER A 129 0.32 8.38 -1.50
N GLY A 130 0.61 7.23 -2.12
CA GLY A 130 1.84 6.96 -2.86
C GLY A 130 2.46 5.61 -2.54
N ASP A 131 2.23 5.09 -1.33
CA ASP A 131 2.90 3.88 -0.83
C ASP A 131 2.74 2.67 -1.75
N ILE A 132 3.81 1.90 -1.91
CA ILE A 132 3.70 0.51 -2.32
C ILE A 132 3.06 -0.23 -1.15
N MET A 133 1.92 -0.88 -1.37
CA MET A 133 1.18 -1.58 -0.33
C MET A 133 1.39 -3.08 -0.47
N PHE A 134 2.26 -3.62 0.37
CA PHE A 134 2.47 -5.05 0.53
C PHE A 134 1.40 -5.60 1.49
N GLN A 135 0.39 -6.28 0.96
CA GLN A 135 -0.85 -6.57 1.67
C GLN A 135 -0.94 -8.02 2.12
N GLY A 136 -1.12 -8.25 3.42
CA GLY A 136 -1.27 -9.59 3.99
C GLY A 136 0.06 -10.19 4.44
N ALA A 137 0.44 -9.89 5.68
CA ALA A 137 1.43 -10.62 6.46
C ALA A 137 0.88 -10.86 7.88
N THR A 138 1.43 -11.87 8.55
CA THR A 138 1.23 -12.12 9.97
C THR A 138 2.12 -11.19 10.78
N THR A 139 1.76 -10.94 12.04
CA THR A 139 2.56 -10.18 13.01
C THR A 139 4.01 -10.64 13.04
N ASP A 140 4.24 -11.96 13.08
CA ASP A 140 5.56 -12.59 13.13
C ASP A 140 6.43 -12.36 11.89
N ASN A 141 5.82 -11.98 10.76
CA ASN A 141 6.53 -11.73 9.51
C ASN A 141 6.68 -10.24 9.19
N VAL A 142 5.96 -9.34 9.88
CA VAL A 142 6.02 -7.89 9.61
C VAL A 142 7.46 -7.37 9.74
N GLN A 143 8.15 -7.69 10.85
CA GLN A 143 9.52 -7.22 11.05
C GLN A 143 10.49 -7.83 10.02
N LYS A 144 10.37 -9.12 9.72
CA LYS A 144 11.27 -9.82 8.77
C LYS A 144 11.14 -9.27 7.35
N ALA A 145 9.89 -9.04 6.90
CA ALA A 145 9.63 -8.43 5.61
C ALA A 145 10.21 -7.01 5.54
N TRP A 146 10.02 -6.25 6.62
CA TRP A 146 10.54 -4.90 6.72
C TRP A 146 12.07 -4.86 6.68
N ASP A 147 12.76 -5.70 7.45
CA ASP A 147 14.23 -5.73 7.48
C ASP A 147 14.81 -5.95 6.07
N GLU A 148 14.29 -6.91 5.30
CA GLU A 148 14.76 -7.15 3.92
C GLU A 148 14.41 -5.99 2.95
N ILE A 149 13.26 -5.34 3.12
CA ILE A 149 12.89 -4.15 2.34
C ILE A 149 13.84 -2.99 2.67
N ASN A 150 14.22 -2.86 3.94
CA ASN A 150 15.14 -1.83 4.39
C ASN A 150 16.56 -2.05 3.90
N GLU A 151 17.04 -3.29 3.90
CA GLU A 151 18.32 -3.68 3.30
C GLU A 151 18.38 -3.39 1.79
N LEU A 152 17.23 -3.41 1.09
CA LEU A 152 17.13 -3.01 -0.31
C LEU A 152 17.21 -1.48 -0.52
N GLY A 153 17.24 -0.70 0.57
CA GLY A 153 17.33 0.76 0.55
C GLY A 153 15.97 1.47 0.50
N PHE A 154 14.88 0.77 0.79
CA PHE A 154 13.55 1.35 0.88
C PHE A 154 13.10 1.51 2.32
N ASP A 155 12.19 2.45 2.56
CA ASP A 155 11.74 2.75 3.91
C ASP A 155 10.21 2.69 4.05
N LEU A 156 9.72 2.45 5.25
CA LEU A 156 8.28 2.45 5.53
C LEU A 156 7.72 3.86 5.33
N GLY A 157 6.49 3.89 4.83
CA GLY A 157 5.70 5.10 4.68
C GLY A 157 5.01 5.53 5.98
N GLY A 158 4.37 6.69 5.93
CA GLY A 158 3.69 7.26 7.10
C GLY A 158 2.29 6.67 7.37
N ALA A 159 1.98 6.42 8.64
CA ALA A 159 0.65 6.08 9.11
C ALA A 159 0.36 6.74 10.47
N GLY A 160 -0.92 6.84 10.85
CA GLY A 160 -1.29 7.49 12.11
C GLY A 160 -1.25 9.03 12.07
N PRO A 161 -1.18 9.70 13.23
CA PRO A 161 -1.09 11.16 13.34
C PRO A 161 0.36 11.64 13.12
N ALA A 162 0.80 11.48 11.87
CA ALA A 162 2.16 11.66 11.40
C ALA A 162 2.15 12.36 10.04
N VAL A 163 3.32 12.84 9.60
CA VAL A 163 3.53 13.15 8.18
C VAL A 163 3.34 11.85 7.40
N ARG A 164 2.60 11.91 6.29
CA ARG A 164 2.37 10.76 5.43
C ARG A 164 3.32 10.78 4.26
N THR A 165 3.50 9.61 3.66
CA THR A 165 4.14 9.46 2.36
C THR A 165 3.56 10.45 1.37
N SER A 166 4.47 11.14 0.67
CA SER A 166 4.13 12.10 -0.35
C SER A 166 4.34 11.52 -1.74
N MET A 167 3.91 12.31 -2.72
CA MET A 167 3.99 11.99 -4.13
C MET A 167 4.11 13.27 -4.93
N SER A 168 4.79 13.15 -6.07
CA SER A 168 4.87 14.14 -7.12
C SER A 168 4.20 13.64 -8.39
N CYS A 169 3.75 14.53 -9.28
CA CYS A 169 3.47 14.13 -10.66
C CYS A 169 4.76 13.70 -11.37
N VAL A 170 4.63 13.19 -12.62
CA VAL A 170 5.81 12.79 -13.43
C VAL A 170 6.74 13.96 -13.70
N GLY A 171 6.16 15.15 -13.89
CA GLY A 171 6.89 16.41 -13.79
C GLY A 171 8.08 16.55 -14.71
N HIS A 172 9.15 17.19 -14.24
CA HIS A 172 10.36 17.49 -14.99
C HIS A 172 10.98 16.24 -15.66
N ALA A 173 10.72 15.04 -15.15
CA ALA A 173 11.19 13.81 -15.77
C ALA A 173 10.61 13.57 -17.18
N ARG A 174 9.38 14.04 -17.47
CA ARG A 174 8.70 13.75 -18.75
C ARG A 174 7.56 14.70 -19.14
N CYS A 175 7.50 15.91 -18.58
CA CYS A 175 6.46 16.88 -18.90
C CYS A 175 7.07 18.25 -19.19
N GLU A 176 6.78 18.77 -20.36
CA GLU A 176 7.21 20.08 -20.87
C GLU A 176 6.54 21.26 -20.16
N GLN A 177 5.48 21.02 -19.38
CA GLN A 177 4.74 22.04 -18.64
C GLN A 177 5.22 22.19 -17.19
N SER A 178 6.19 21.38 -16.78
CA SER A 178 6.73 21.39 -15.41
C SER A 178 7.45 22.71 -15.13
N CYS A 179 7.04 23.42 -14.08
CA CYS A 179 7.61 24.71 -13.70
C CYS A 179 8.74 24.61 -12.65
N TYR A 180 9.00 23.42 -12.11
CA TYR A 180 10.08 23.12 -11.16
C TYR A 180 10.33 21.62 -11.09
N ASP A 181 11.49 21.20 -10.56
CA ASP A 181 11.79 19.78 -10.35
C ASP A 181 11.00 19.21 -9.15
N GLU A 182 9.84 18.61 -9.43
CA GLU A 182 8.93 18.07 -8.43
C GLU A 182 9.51 16.84 -7.74
N ALA A 183 10.28 16.02 -8.46
CA ALA A 183 10.90 14.82 -7.88
C ALA A 183 11.98 15.21 -6.88
N LYS A 184 12.79 16.23 -7.19
CA LYS A 184 13.79 16.79 -6.28
C LYS A 184 13.13 17.49 -5.10
N ALA A 185 12.11 18.33 -5.33
CA ALA A 185 11.38 19.00 -4.25
C ALA A 185 10.73 17.99 -3.29
N HIS A 186 10.04 16.98 -3.83
CA HIS A 186 9.46 15.87 -3.07
C HIS A 186 10.53 15.19 -2.21
N ARG A 187 11.63 14.74 -2.82
CA ARG A 187 12.68 14.03 -2.08
C ARG A 187 13.31 14.90 -0.98
N GLN A 188 13.59 16.17 -1.27
CA GLN A 188 14.21 17.08 -0.31
C GLN A 188 13.30 17.32 0.90
N VAL A 189 12.02 17.63 0.67
CA VAL A 189 11.06 17.87 1.75
C VAL A 189 10.87 16.61 2.58
N LEU A 190 10.63 15.46 1.96
CA LEU A 190 10.31 14.24 2.71
C LEU A 190 11.50 13.69 3.48
N ASN A 191 12.73 13.88 2.98
CA ASN A 191 13.94 13.53 3.72
C ASN A 191 14.12 14.37 4.99
N GLU A 192 13.69 15.64 4.99
CA GLU A 192 13.73 16.51 6.17
C GLU A 192 12.72 16.07 7.25
N PHE A 193 11.58 15.53 6.82
CA PHE A 193 10.47 15.11 7.70
C PHE A 193 10.47 13.60 8.03
N LEU A 194 11.57 12.87 7.82
CA LEU A 194 11.59 11.42 8.05
C LEU A 194 11.18 11.02 9.48
N ASP A 195 11.64 11.76 10.49
CA ASP A 195 11.27 11.47 11.88
C ASP A 195 9.76 11.62 12.09
N ASP A 196 9.16 12.70 11.58
CA ASP A 196 7.72 12.97 11.65
C ASP A 196 6.87 12.00 10.82
N ILE A 197 7.46 11.30 9.85
CA ILE A 197 6.80 10.23 9.09
C ILE A 197 6.72 8.95 9.92
N HIS A 198 7.84 8.59 10.55
CA HIS A 198 8.00 7.30 11.21
C HIS A 198 7.55 7.30 12.68
N ARG A 199 7.63 8.45 13.36
CA ARG A 199 7.33 8.61 14.79
C ARG A 199 6.19 9.62 14.95
N PRO A 200 4.92 9.15 15.00
CA PRO A 200 3.77 10.04 15.05
C PRO A 200 3.83 11.01 16.24
N ALA A 201 4.05 12.29 15.94
CA ALA A 201 4.16 13.37 16.92
C ALA A 201 3.13 14.51 16.69
N LEU A 202 2.32 14.41 15.63
CA LEU A 202 1.39 15.46 15.24
C LEU A 202 0.02 15.28 15.90
N PRO A 203 -0.81 16.34 16.00
CA PRO A 203 -2.19 16.20 16.47
C PRO A 203 -3.06 15.32 15.56
N TYR A 204 -2.79 15.33 14.25
CA TYR A 204 -3.43 14.44 13.29
C TYR A 204 -2.53 14.23 12.06
N LYS A 205 -3.06 13.58 11.01
CA LYS A 205 -2.29 13.30 9.79
C LYS A 205 -1.93 14.61 9.05
N PHE A 206 -0.75 14.64 8.45
CA PHE A 206 -0.32 15.73 7.57
C PHE A 206 0.25 15.17 6.27
N LYS A 207 -0.03 15.82 5.14
CA LYS A 207 0.38 15.36 3.80
C LYS A 207 0.97 16.50 3.00
N PHE A 208 2.11 16.23 2.38
CA PHE A 208 2.63 17.02 1.27
C PHE A 208 2.23 16.38 -0.06
N LYS A 209 2.01 17.17 -1.11
CA LYS A 209 1.97 16.70 -2.51
C LYS A 209 2.50 17.77 -3.46
N PHE A 210 3.11 17.33 -4.55
CA PHE A 210 3.83 18.18 -5.49
C PHE A 210 3.27 18.03 -6.90
N SER A 211 2.83 19.12 -7.49
CA SER A 211 2.39 19.20 -8.88
C SER A 211 3.16 20.28 -9.63
N GLY A 212 3.67 19.95 -10.81
CA GLY A 212 4.51 20.83 -11.63
C GLY A 212 3.85 22.07 -12.19
N CYS A 213 2.54 22.03 -12.38
CA CYS A 213 1.76 23.08 -13.00
C CYS A 213 0.30 23.04 -12.53
N PRO A 214 -0.53 24.04 -12.89
CA PRO A 214 -1.93 24.11 -12.47
C PRO A 214 -2.86 22.99 -12.97
N ASN A 215 -2.41 22.13 -13.91
CA ASN A 215 -3.15 20.91 -14.26
C ASN A 215 -3.26 19.91 -13.09
N ASP A 216 -2.40 20.07 -12.09
CA ASP A 216 -2.43 19.33 -10.82
C ASP A 216 -2.59 17.81 -10.99
N CYS A 217 -1.76 17.18 -11.83
CA CYS A 217 -1.86 15.75 -12.10
C CYS A 217 -1.69 14.87 -10.84
N MET A 218 -1.08 15.38 -9.76
CA MET A 218 -0.99 14.68 -8.48
C MET A 218 -2.25 14.81 -7.61
N ASN A 219 -3.17 15.67 -8.04
CA ASN A 219 -4.33 16.13 -7.29
C ASN A 219 -3.91 16.55 -5.88
N SER A 220 -2.95 17.47 -5.83
CA SER A 220 -2.31 17.98 -4.62
C SER A 220 -3.28 18.85 -3.82
N ILE A 221 -4.03 19.74 -4.48
CA ILE A 221 -4.92 20.69 -3.80
C ILE A 221 -6.07 20.00 -3.06
N GLN A 222 -6.51 18.83 -3.52
CA GLN A 222 -7.62 18.10 -2.87
C GLN A 222 -7.17 17.00 -1.91
N ARG A 223 -5.90 16.58 -1.94
CA ARG A 223 -5.43 15.36 -1.25
C ARG A 223 -4.19 15.58 -0.39
N ALA A 224 -3.75 16.82 -0.21
CA ALA A 224 -2.67 17.20 0.68
C ALA A 224 -3.08 18.34 1.60
N ASP A 225 -2.50 18.36 2.79
CA ASP A 225 -2.62 19.47 3.74
C ASP A 225 -1.72 20.63 3.31
N MET A 226 -0.59 20.32 2.66
CA MET A 226 0.26 21.29 1.98
C MET A 226 0.48 20.87 0.52
N ALA A 227 -0.14 21.62 -0.39
CA ALA A 227 0.01 21.45 -1.83
C ALA A 227 1.06 22.42 -2.39
N VAL A 228 2.01 21.90 -3.17
CA VAL A 228 2.98 22.69 -3.91
C VAL A 228 2.63 22.60 -5.39
N ILE A 229 2.21 23.71 -5.98
CA ILE A 229 1.78 23.79 -7.38
C ILE A 229 2.65 24.82 -8.10
N GLY A 230 3.33 24.37 -9.15
CA GLY A 230 4.26 25.19 -9.93
C GLY A 230 3.53 26.20 -10.82
N THR A 231 4.21 27.32 -11.06
CA THR A 231 3.78 28.37 -11.99
C THR A 231 5.01 29.14 -12.48
N TRP A 232 4.85 29.91 -13.54
CA TRP A 232 5.81 30.92 -13.98
C TRP A 232 5.30 32.33 -13.62
N ARG A 233 6.12 33.36 -13.81
CA ARG A 233 5.80 34.77 -13.46
C ARG A 233 6.17 35.78 -14.55
N ASP A 234 6.43 35.29 -15.75
CA ASP A 234 6.73 35.99 -16.98
C ASP A 234 5.66 35.68 -18.04
N ASN A 235 5.95 35.97 -19.31
CA ASN A 235 5.01 35.74 -20.41
C ASN A 235 4.99 34.25 -20.80
N ILE A 236 3.87 33.81 -21.40
CA ILE A 236 3.78 32.51 -22.09
C ILE A 236 4.67 32.50 -23.34
#